data_AF-A0A3D6BRK4-F1
#
_entry.id   AF-A0A3D6BRK4-F1
#
_cell.length_a   1.000
_cell.length_b   1.000
_cell.length_c   1.000
_cell.angle_alpha   90.00
_cell.angle_beta   90.00
_cell.angle_gamma   90.00
#
_symmetry.space_group_name_H-M   'P 1'
#
loop_
_entity.id
_entity.type
_entity.pdbx_description
1 polymer ?
#
loop_
_entity_poly.entity_id
_entity_poly.type
_entity_poly.pdbx_seq_one_letter_code
_entity_poly.pdbx_strand_id
1 'polypeptide(L)'
;MKKIVLVLSLAILSISCKSQNETVVLNNKIPVTQDNPKLIIGIVVDQMRYDYLTRFYNKYSEGGFKRLMREGFNCKNNHYNYVPTFTGPGHASIYTGTTPKYHGIIANSWYDKELKDYVYCAGDSAVNSIGTESKAGKMSPHRMTTTTFADENRLFTQMQGKTIGIAIKDRGAILPAGHTANMAFWFQGK
;
A
#
# COMPACT_ATOMS: atom_id res chain seq x y z
N MET A 1 44.67 43.23 45.76
CA MET A 1 44.89 43.45 44.31
C MET A 1 44.42 42.27 43.43
N LYS A 2 44.70 41.00 43.77
CA LYS A 2 44.24 39.83 42.98
C LYS A 2 42.72 39.68 42.81
N LYS A 3 41.92 40.06 43.82
CA LYS A 3 40.43 40.00 43.74
C LYS A 3 39.80 41.09 42.86
N ILE A 4 40.45 42.24 42.68
CA ILE A 4 39.93 43.34 41.85
C ILE A 4 40.18 43.07 40.37
N VAL A 5 41.33 42.47 40.04
CA VAL A 5 41.66 42.05 38.67
C VAL A 5 40.71 40.95 38.18
N LEU A 6 40.28 40.03 39.07
CA LEU A 6 39.35 38.95 38.74
C LEU A 6 37.91 39.45 38.48
N VAL A 7 37.49 40.52 39.16
CA VAL A 7 36.16 41.14 38.96
C VAL A 7 36.14 41.98 37.69
N LEU A 8 37.24 42.68 37.37
CA LEU A 8 37.36 43.42 36.11
C LEU A 8 37.41 42.49 34.89
N SER A 9 38.07 41.32 35.00
CA SER A 9 38.13 40.36 33.89
C SER A 9 36.77 39.67 33.63
N LEU A 10 35.94 39.47 34.66
CA LEU A 10 34.59 38.91 34.49
C LEU A 10 33.60 39.91 33.85
N ALA A 11 33.76 41.20 34.12
CA ALA A 11 32.90 42.25 33.56
C ALA A 11 33.16 42.51 32.07
N ILE A 12 34.39 42.30 31.60
CA ILE A 12 34.76 42.50 30.19
C ILE A 12 34.24 41.34 29.30
N LEU A 13 34.08 40.14 29.84
CA LEU A 13 33.48 39.00 29.12
C LEU A 13 31.97 39.11 28.94
N SER A 14 31.27 39.98 29.68
CA SER A 14 29.81 40.13 29.58
C SER A 14 29.36 41.13 28.51
N ILE A 15 30.29 41.85 27.86
CA ILE A 15 29.98 42.93 26.91
C ILE A 15 30.15 42.48 25.44
N SER A 16 30.81 41.35 25.16
CA SER A 16 30.94 40.80 23.80
C SER A 16 29.85 39.79 23.46
N CYS A 17 28.63 40.27 23.21
CA CYS A 17 27.71 39.66 22.25
C CYS A 17 26.46 40.54 22.07
N LYS A 18 26.58 41.60 21.27
CA LYS A 18 25.42 42.18 20.58
C LYS A 18 25.71 42.15 19.09
N SER A 19 25.31 41.05 18.46
CA SER A 19 25.17 40.97 17.01
C SER A 19 24.11 39.94 16.70
N GLN A 20 22.85 40.37 16.61
CA GLN A 20 21.88 39.85 15.64
C GLN A 20 20.95 41.02 15.28
N ASN A 21 21.03 41.46 14.03
CA ASN A 21 20.01 42.31 13.42
C ASN A 21 18.68 41.56 13.46
N GLU A 22 17.57 42.28 13.66
CA GLU A 22 16.23 41.71 13.52
C GLU A 22 16.08 41.10 12.12
N THR A 23 16.10 39.77 12.04
CA THR A 23 15.66 39.06 10.84
C THR A 23 14.19 39.38 10.64
N VAL A 24 13.88 40.11 9.57
CA VAL A 24 12.51 40.24 9.05
C VAL A 24 12.02 38.82 8.78
N VAL A 25 11.19 38.28 9.67
CA VAL A 25 10.49 37.01 9.44
C VAL A 25 9.45 37.30 8.38
N LEU A 26 9.83 37.15 7.10
CA LEU A 26 8.89 37.04 6.01
C LEU A 26 8.02 35.82 6.31
N ASN A 27 6.81 36.09 6.76
CA ASN A 27 5.78 35.08 7.03
C ASN A 27 5.21 34.58 5.70
N ASN A 28 6.09 34.10 4.80
CA ASN A 28 5.68 33.29 3.68
C ASN A 28 5.29 31.93 4.23
N LYS A 29 4.04 31.82 4.70
CA LYS A 29 3.33 30.54 4.74
C LYS A 29 3.21 30.07 3.28
N ILE A 30 4.28 29.47 2.76
CA ILE A 30 4.16 28.53 1.66
C ILE A 30 3.19 27.48 2.22
N PRO A 31 2.00 27.30 1.64
CA PRO A 31 1.14 26.21 2.06
C PRO A 31 1.96 24.94 1.86
N VAL A 32 2.38 24.33 2.96
CA VAL A 32 2.94 22.99 2.93
C VAL A 32 1.78 22.13 2.48
N THR A 33 1.72 21.87 1.17
CA THR A 33 0.99 20.74 0.66
C THR A 33 1.46 19.56 1.48
N GLN A 34 0.52 18.86 2.10
CA GLN A 34 0.88 17.72 2.92
C GLN A 34 1.37 16.65 1.92
N ASP A 35 2.68 16.64 1.65
CA ASP A 35 3.26 15.93 0.49
C ASP A 35 3.10 14.41 0.58
N ASN A 36 2.74 13.90 1.76
CA ASN A 36 2.49 12.48 2.02
C ASN A 36 1.01 12.22 2.30
N PRO A 37 0.27 11.52 1.43
CA PRO A 37 -1.13 11.18 1.70
C PRO A 37 -1.26 10.36 2.99
N LYS A 38 -2.24 10.68 3.83
CA LYS A 38 -2.51 9.94 5.09
C LYS A 38 -3.18 8.59 4.86
N LEU A 39 -3.81 8.40 3.70
CA LEU A 39 -4.53 7.20 3.31
C LEU A 39 -4.38 6.97 1.82
N ILE A 40 -4.06 5.73 1.45
CA ILE A 40 -4.05 5.26 0.06
C ILE A 40 -5.16 4.22 -0.07
N ILE A 41 -6.04 4.39 -1.06
CA ILE A 41 -7.12 3.45 -1.35
C ILE A 41 -6.85 2.83 -2.72
N GLY A 42 -6.48 1.55 -2.72
CA GLY A 42 -6.37 0.76 -3.95
C GLY A 42 -7.66 0.01 -4.23
N ILE A 43 -8.24 0.21 -5.41
CA ILE A 43 -9.49 -0.43 -5.84
C ILE A 43 -9.23 -1.22 -7.11
N VAL A 44 -9.44 -2.53 -7.07
CA VAL A 44 -9.42 -3.40 -8.25
C VAL A 44 -10.84 -3.91 -8.48
N VAL A 45 -11.43 -3.51 -9.61
CA VAL A 45 -12.73 -4.04 -10.04
C VAL A 45 -12.49 -5.28 -10.87
N ASP A 46 -12.76 -6.45 -10.30
CA ASP A 46 -12.49 -7.74 -10.94
C ASP A 46 -13.26 -7.86 -12.28
N GLN A 47 -12.57 -8.34 -13.31
CA GLN A 47 -13.09 -8.47 -14.67
C GLN A 47 -13.58 -7.16 -15.34
N MET A 48 -13.14 -5.99 -14.86
CA MET A 48 -13.48 -4.71 -15.49
C MET A 48 -12.61 -4.45 -16.71
N ARG A 49 -13.22 -4.54 -17.90
CA ARG A 49 -12.58 -4.08 -19.13
C ARG A 49 -12.59 -2.56 -19.22
N TYR A 50 -11.57 -2.00 -19.88
CA TYR A 50 -11.45 -0.55 -20.05
C TYR A 50 -12.65 0.08 -20.78
N ASP A 51 -13.18 -0.60 -21.80
CA ASP A 51 -14.30 -0.08 -22.61
C ASP A 51 -15.60 0.11 -21.82
N TYR A 52 -15.74 -0.48 -20.64
CA TYR A 52 -16.89 -0.20 -19.77
C TYR A 52 -16.93 1.26 -19.30
N LEU A 53 -15.77 1.88 -19.07
CA LEU A 53 -15.68 3.28 -18.64
C LEU A 53 -16.30 4.24 -19.66
N THR A 54 -16.10 3.97 -20.95
CA THR A 54 -16.63 4.81 -22.04
C THR A 54 -18.02 4.38 -22.47
N ARG A 55 -18.26 3.07 -22.60
CA ARG A 55 -19.55 2.51 -23.05
C ARG A 55 -20.71 2.86 -22.12
N PHE A 56 -20.47 2.90 -20.82
CA PHE A 56 -21.51 3.19 -19.81
C PHE A 56 -21.38 4.59 -19.21
N TYR A 57 -20.57 5.47 -19.81
CA TYR A 57 -20.26 6.79 -19.26
C TYR A 57 -21.50 7.57 -18.85
N ASN A 58 -22.53 7.61 -19.71
CA ASN A 58 -23.76 8.35 -19.46
C ASN A 58 -24.65 7.74 -18.34
N LYS A 59 -24.36 6.52 -17.90
CA LYS A 59 -25.06 5.84 -16.80
C LYS A 59 -24.37 6.02 -15.45
N TYR A 60 -23.15 6.56 -15.42
CA TYR A 60 -22.42 6.78 -14.17
C TYR A 60 -22.82 8.10 -13.50
N SER A 61 -22.81 8.09 -12.17
CA SER A 61 -22.92 9.29 -11.34
C SER A 61 -21.64 10.13 -11.40
N GLU A 62 -21.77 11.42 -11.09
CA GLU A 62 -20.66 12.37 -11.17
C GLU A 62 -19.53 12.09 -10.15
N GLY A 63 -19.85 11.49 -9.00
CA GLY A 63 -18.88 11.26 -7.91
C GLY A 63 -18.02 9.99 -8.02
N GLY A 64 -18.29 9.13 -9.00
CA GLY A 64 -17.62 7.82 -9.16
C GLY A 64 -16.58 7.81 -10.28
N PHE A 65 -16.71 6.87 -11.22
CA PHE A 65 -15.78 6.73 -12.35
C PHE A 65 -15.61 8.01 -13.18
N LYS A 66 -16.68 8.82 -13.35
CA LYS A 66 -16.58 10.11 -14.06
C LYS A 66 -15.59 11.06 -13.40
N ARG A 67 -15.63 11.18 -12.07
CA ARG A 67 -14.69 11.98 -11.30
C ARG A 67 -13.25 11.50 -11.51
N LEU A 68 -13.02 10.19 -11.35
CA LEU A 68 -11.69 9.59 -11.54
C LEU A 68 -11.13 9.85 -12.95
N MET A 69 -11.97 9.80 -13.97
CA MET A 69 -11.56 10.04 -15.36
C MET A 69 -11.29 11.53 -15.68
N ARG A 70 -12.01 12.45 -15.04
CA ARG A 70 -11.96 13.90 -15.32
C ARG A 70 -10.90 14.61 -14.48
N GLU A 71 -10.79 14.25 -13.21
CA GLU A 71 -9.95 14.93 -12.20
C GLU A 71 -8.70 14.12 -11.84
N GLY A 72 -8.63 12.85 -12.24
CA GLY A 72 -7.48 11.98 -12.03
C GLY A 72 -6.63 11.81 -13.27
N PHE A 73 -5.71 10.85 -13.20
CA PHE A 73 -4.90 10.42 -14.34
C PHE A 73 -5.43 9.09 -14.91
N ASN A 74 -5.68 9.04 -16.22
CA ASN A 74 -6.32 7.90 -16.89
C ASN A 74 -5.38 7.23 -17.89
N CYS A 75 -4.79 6.09 -17.49
CA CYS A 75 -3.93 5.26 -18.33
C CYS A 75 -4.75 4.41 -19.31
N LYS A 76 -5.04 4.94 -20.50
CA LYS A 76 -5.93 4.29 -21.49
C LYS A 76 -5.34 3.06 -22.19
N ASN A 77 -4.02 2.90 -22.18
CA ASN A 77 -3.29 1.86 -22.89
C ASN A 77 -2.49 0.96 -21.91
N ASN A 78 -3.13 0.53 -20.82
CA ASN A 78 -2.50 -0.34 -19.83
C ASN A 78 -2.86 -1.81 -20.09
N HIS A 79 -1.86 -2.69 -20.09
CA HIS A 79 -2.02 -4.10 -20.43
C HIS A 79 -1.25 -4.99 -19.47
N TYR A 80 -1.79 -6.18 -19.18
CA TYR A 80 -1.02 -7.23 -18.53
C TYR A 80 0.07 -7.72 -19.49
N ASN A 81 1.32 -7.74 -19.03
CA ASN A 81 2.48 -8.19 -19.80
C ASN A 81 2.79 -9.69 -19.56
N TYR A 82 1.78 -10.47 -19.16
CA TYR A 82 1.91 -11.89 -18.85
C TYR A 82 0.64 -12.66 -19.18
N VAL A 83 0.75 -13.98 -19.15
CA VAL A 83 -0.34 -14.96 -19.28
C VAL A 83 -0.17 -16.01 -18.18
N PRO A 84 -1.25 -16.57 -17.60
CA PRO A 84 -2.67 -16.28 -17.82
C PRO A 84 -3.19 -15.06 -17.05
N THR A 85 -4.17 -14.35 -17.63
CA THR A 85 -4.84 -13.18 -17.01
C THR A 85 -5.95 -13.62 -16.05
N PHE A 86 -5.58 -14.40 -15.03
CA PHE A 86 -6.49 -14.83 -13.97
C PHE A 86 -6.47 -13.85 -12.78
N THR A 87 -7.49 -13.93 -11.93
CA THR A 87 -7.67 -13.06 -10.76
C THR A 87 -6.46 -13.07 -9.82
N GLY A 88 -5.96 -14.23 -9.40
CA GLY A 88 -4.83 -14.36 -8.47
C GLY A 88 -3.54 -13.69 -9.00
N PRO A 89 -3.05 -14.11 -10.18
CA PRO A 89 -1.92 -13.44 -10.85
C PRO A 89 -2.15 -11.93 -11.01
N GLY A 90 -3.35 -11.53 -11.47
CA GLY A 90 -3.79 -10.14 -11.60
C GLY A 90 -3.55 -9.30 -10.36
N HIS A 91 -4.11 -9.73 -9.23
CA HIS A 91 -4.05 -8.99 -7.97
C HIS A 91 -2.63 -8.95 -7.40
N ALA A 92 -1.89 -10.05 -7.49
CA ALA A 92 -0.48 -10.08 -7.08
C ALA A 92 0.36 -9.10 -7.91
N SER A 93 0.24 -9.08 -9.23
CA SER A 93 1.06 -8.21 -10.07
C SER A 93 0.78 -6.72 -9.86
N ILE A 94 -0.50 -6.33 -9.65
CA ILE A 94 -0.86 -4.92 -9.41
C ILE A 94 -0.14 -4.38 -8.17
N TYR A 95 -0.03 -5.18 -7.11
CA TYR A 95 0.49 -4.72 -5.82
C TYR A 95 1.96 -5.05 -5.59
N THR A 96 2.54 -6.02 -6.31
CA THR A 96 3.98 -6.32 -6.23
C THR A 96 4.80 -5.56 -7.27
N GLY A 97 4.17 -5.01 -8.32
CA GLY A 97 4.87 -4.34 -9.42
C GLY A 97 5.69 -5.30 -10.30
N THR A 98 5.50 -6.61 -10.16
CA THR A 98 6.21 -7.64 -10.94
C THR A 98 5.25 -8.65 -11.56
N THR A 99 5.78 -9.64 -12.28
CA THR A 99 5.00 -10.64 -13.03
C THR A 99 4.92 -11.98 -12.30
N PRO A 100 4.03 -12.90 -12.70
CA PRO A 100 3.92 -14.25 -12.13
C PRO A 100 5.22 -15.03 -12.05
N LYS A 101 6.16 -14.76 -12.96
CA LYS A 101 7.50 -15.34 -12.96
C LYS A 101 8.28 -15.05 -11.67
N TYR A 102 8.08 -13.86 -11.07
CA TYR A 102 8.84 -13.40 -9.92
C TYR A 102 8.06 -13.52 -8.60
N HIS A 103 6.78 -13.15 -8.59
CA HIS A 103 5.96 -13.20 -7.37
C HIS A 103 5.35 -14.60 -7.11
N GLY A 104 5.54 -15.58 -7.99
CA GLY A 104 5.18 -16.99 -7.76
C GLY A 104 3.71 -17.37 -7.97
N ILE A 105 2.78 -16.40 -7.92
CA ILE A 105 1.36 -16.63 -8.20
C ILE A 105 1.09 -16.76 -9.71
N ILE A 106 1.16 -17.99 -10.23
CA ILE A 106 1.05 -18.30 -11.68
C ILE A 106 -0.36 -18.56 -12.20
N ALA A 107 -1.29 -18.93 -11.32
CA ALA A 107 -2.69 -19.16 -11.65
C ALA A 107 -3.56 -19.02 -10.39
N ASN A 108 -4.89 -19.15 -10.51
CA ASN A 108 -5.74 -19.28 -9.32
C ASN A 108 -5.47 -20.61 -8.59
N SER A 109 -5.27 -21.68 -9.36
CA SER A 109 -4.81 -22.98 -8.86
C SER A 109 -3.84 -23.57 -9.86
N TRP A 110 -2.86 -24.33 -9.40
CA TRP A 110 -1.89 -25.03 -10.25
C TRP A 110 -1.47 -26.35 -9.62
N TYR A 111 -0.90 -27.24 -10.42
CA TYR A 111 -0.32 -28.48 -9.91
C TYR A 111 1.08 -28.19 -9.35
N ASP A 112 1.28 -28.52 -8.08
CA ASP A 112 2.58 -28.46 -7.42
C ASP A 112 3.25 -29.83 -7.52
N LYS A 113 4.37 -29.88 -8.26
CA LYS A 113 5.08 -31.13 -8.54
C LYS A 113 5.77 -31.74 -7.33
N GLU A 114 6.12 -30.92 -6.33
CA GLU A 114 6.81 -31.37 -5.12
C GLU A 114 5.78 -31.98 -4.15
N LEU A 115 4.63 -31.32 -4.02
CA LEU A 115 3.50 -31.82 -3.21
C LEU A 115 2.72 -32.94 -3.92
N LYS A 116 2.86 -33.05 -5.24
CA LYS A 116 2.09 -33.95 -6.12
C LYS A 116 0.58 -33.73 -5.99
N ASP A 117 0.17 -32.48 -5.87
CA ASP A 117 -1.23 -32.09 -5.66
C ASP A 117 -1.55 -30.74 -6.31
N TYR A 118 -2.83 -30.46 -6.54
CA TYR A 118 -3.29 -29.14 -6.95
C TYR A 118 -3.39 -28.21 -5.76
N VAL A 119 -2.72 -27.07 -5.87
CA VAL A 119 -2.70 -26.04 -4.83
C VAL A 119 -3.49 -24.82 -5.27
N TYR A 120 -4.12 -24.16 -4.30
CA TYR A 120 -4.82 -22.90 -4.49
C TYR A 120 -3.89 -21.72 -4.14
N CYS A 121 -3.99 -20.62 -4.89
CA CYS A 121 -3.05 -19.50 -4.82
C CYS A 121 -2.90 -18.87 -3.43
N ALA A 122 -3.99 -18.86 -2.65
CA ALA A 122 -4.00 -18.35 -1.28
C ALA A 122 -4.26 -19.47 -0.26
N GLY A 123 -4.41 -20.73 -0.68
CA GLY A 123 -4.82 -21.82 0.21
C GLY A 123 -3.66 -22.30 1.07
N ASP A 124 -3.87 -22.34 2.38
CA ASP A 124 -2.85 -22.66 3.38
C ASP A 124 -3.43 -23.57 4.48
N SER A 125 -3.03 -24.83 4.48
CA SER A 125 -3.48 -25.80 5.48
C SER A 125 -2.87 -25.59 6.87
N ALA A 126 -1.80 -24.80 6.99
CA ALA A 126 -1.08 -24.56 8.24
C ALA A 126 -1.74 -23.47 9.11
N VAL A 127 -2.65 -22.67 8.54
CA VAL A 127 -3.41 -21.66 9.29
C VAL A 127 -4.81 -22.15 9.66
N ASN A 128 -5.37 -21.53 10.70
CA ASN A 128 -6.73 -21.78 11.16
C ASN A 128 -7.66 -20.65 10.73
N SER A 129 -8.88 -21.03 10.39
CA SER A 129 -9.95 -20.09 10.07
C SER A 129 -10.30 -19.23 11.29
N ILE A 130 -10.53 -17.93 11.07
CA ILE A 130 -11.02 -17.00 12.09
C ILE A 130 -12.40 -16.51 11.66
N GLY A 131 -13.41 -16.63 12.54
CA GLY A 131 -14.79 -16.22 12.27
C GLY A 131 -15.63 -17.24 11.48
N THR A 132 -15.09 -18.41 11.14
CA THR A 132 -15.83 -19.54 10.53
C THR A 132 -15.15 -20.87 10.86
N GLU A 133 -15.90 -21.97 10.87
CA GLU A 133 -15.36 -23.34 10.96
C GLU A 133 -15.02 -23.93 9.58
N SER A 134 -15.42 -23.25 8.50
CA SER A 134 -15.18 -23.70 7.13
C SER A 134 -13.69 -23.68 6.77
N LYS A 135 -13.27 -24.63 5.93
CA LYS A 135 -11.94 -24.63 5.29
C LYS A 135 -11.70 -23.39 4.42
N ALA A 136 -12.74 -22.65 4.06
CA ALA A 136 -12.63 -21.38 3.33
C ALA A 136 -11.89 -20.27 4.10
N GLY A 137 -11.71 -20.44 5.42
CA GLY A 137 -10.88 -19.54 6.23
C GLY A 137 -9.39 -19.92 6.25
N LYS A 138 -9.00 -21.07 5.70
CA LYS A 138 -7.61 -21.57 5.69
C LYS A 138 -6.80 -20.97 4.54
N MET A 139 -6.60 -19.66 4.61
CA MET A 139 -6.00 -18.87 3.55
C MET A 139 -4.87 -17.97 4.07
N SER A 140 -3.79 -17.82 3.29
CA SER A 140 -2.65 -16.95 3.60
C SER A 140 -1.89 -16.51 2.34
N PRO A 141 -1.01 -15.49 2.41
CA PRO A 141 -0.19 -15.06 1.28
C PRO A 141 1.07 -15.92 1.07
N HIS A 142 1.27 -17.04 1.79
CA HIS A 142 2.57 -17.74 1.87
C HIS A 142 3.15 -18.22 0.53
N ARG A 143 2.31 -18.39 -0.51
CA ARG A 143 2.77 -18.79 -1.86
C ARG A 143 3.31 -17.63 -2.68
N MET A 144 3.08 -16.39 -2.26
CA MET A 144 3.63 -15.21 -2.90
C MET A 144 5.07 -15.01 -2.40
N THR A 145 6.03 -14.91 -3.32
CA THR A 145 7.46 -14.90 -2.97
C THR A 145 8.07 -13.50 -2.94
N THR A 146 7.26 -12.46 -3.13
CA THR A 146 7.69 -11.06 -3.24
C THR A 146 6.83 -10.18 -2.36
N THR A 147 7.42 -9.08 -1.88
CA THR A 147 6.70 -8.06 -1.12
C THR A 147 5.76 -7.25 -2.01
N THR A 148 4.68 -6.76 -1.40
CA THR A 148 3.76 -5.81 -2.03
C THR A 148 4.16 -4.37 -1.70
N PHE A 149 3.62 -3.41 -2.45
CA PHE A 149 3.63 -2.00 -2.06
C PHE A 149 3.14 -1.80 -0.61
N ALA A 150 2.14 -2.57 -0.20
CA ALA A 150 1.61 -2.50 1.16
C ALA A 150 2.61 -3.02 2.20
N ASP A 151 3.36 -4.07 1.88
CA ASP A 151 4.46 -4.57 2.70
C ASP A 151 5.58 -3.53 2.83
N GLU A 152 6.02 -2.95 1.71
CA GLU A 152 7.05 -1.91 1.69
C GLU A 152 6.62 -0.68 2.49
N ASN A 153 5.35 -0.27 2.42
CA ASN A 153 4.83 0.82 3.23
C ASN A 153 4.84 0.49 4.73
N ARG A 154 4.51 -0.75 5.12
CA ARG A 154 4.62 -1.16 6.53
C ARG A 154 6.07 -1.17 6.99
N LEU A 155 7.00 -1.70 6.19
CA LEU A 155 8.43 -1.69 6.51
C LEU A 155 8.96 -0.26 6.65
N PHE A 156 8.64 0.62 5.70
CA PHE A 156 9.04 2.03 5.71
C PHE A 156 8.56 2.77 6.96
N THR A 157 7.35 2.45 7.42
CA THR A 157 6.75 3.06 8.62
C THR A 157 7.10 2.31 9.92
N GLN A 158 8.13 1.45 9.92
CA GLN A 158 8.53 0.64 11.07
C GLN A 158 7.34 -0.15 11.66
N MET A 159 6.52 -0.70 10.78
CA MET A 159 5.29 -1.45 11.06
C MET A 159 4.16 -0.63 11.74
N GLN A 160 4.33 0.68 11.91
CA GLN A 160 3.32 1.56 12.51
C GLN A 160 2.16 1.86 11.55
N GLY A 161 2.44 1.92 10.24
CA GLY A 161 1.44 2.04 9.19
C GLY A 161 0.46 0.87 9.22
N LYS A 162 -0.77 1.15 8.77
CA LYS A 162 -1.86 0.18 8.73
C LYS A 162 -2.14 -0.27 7.30
N THR A 163 -2.24 -1.59 7.11
CA THR A 163 -2.62 -2.23 5.86
C THR A 163 -3.82 -3.12 6.08
N ILE A 164 -4.90 -2.89 5.33
CA ILE A 164 -6.15 -3.66 5.41
C ILE A 164 -6.57 -4.06 3.99
N GLY A 165 -6.72 -5.36 3.74
CA GLY A 165 -7.30 -5.91 2.52
C GLY A 165 -8.76 -6.28 2.72
N ILE A 166 -9.64 -5.90 1.79
CA ILE A 166 -11.07 -6.25 1.83
C ILE A 166 -11.51 -6.63 0.42
N ALA A 167 -12.11 -7.80 0.27
CA ALA A 167 -12.70 -8.23 -0.99
C ALA A 167 -13.84 -9.22 -0.76
N ILE A 168 -14.58 -9.58 -1.81
CA ILE A 168 -15.51 -10.72 -1.74
C ILE A 168 -14.73 -12.04 -1.81
N LYS A 169 -13.61 -12.08 -2.53
CA LYS A 169 -12.76 -13.25 -2.73
C LYS A 169 -11.52 -13.17 -1.85
N ASP A 170 -11.17 -14.25 -1.17
CA ASP A 170 -9.94 -14.41 -0.37
C ASP A 170 -8.67 -13.87 -1.06
N ARG A 171 -8.33 -14.35 -2.25
CA ARG A 171 -7.16 -13.95 -3.05
C ARG A 171 -7.19 -12.47 -3.47
N GLY A 172 -8.39 -11.88 -3.54
CA GLY A 172 -8.58 -10.46 -3.83
C GLY A 172 -8.28 -9.56 -2.63
N ALA A 173 -8.38 -10.09 -1.40
CA ALA A 173 -8.02 -9.38 -0.17
C ALA A 173 -6.56 -9.66 0.22
N ILE A 174 -6.16 -10.93 0.18
CA ILE A 174 -4.89 -11.42 0.73
C ILE A 174 -3.69 -10.99 -0.13
N LEU A 175 -3.74 -11.22 -1.44
CA LEU A 175 -2.59 -10.96 -2.31
C LEU A 175 -2.25 -9.46 -2.41
N PRO A 176 -3.22 -8.53 -2.50
CA PRO A 176 -2.93 -7.09 -2.43
C PRO A 176 -2.41 -6.61 -1.08
N ALA A 177 -2.91 -7.17 0.02
CA ALA A 177 -2.56 -6.74 1.36
C ALA A 177 -1.16 -7.21 1.78
N GLY A 178 -0.66 -8.29 1.17
CA GLY A 178 0.70 -8.75 1.37
C GLY A 178 0.92 -9.54 2.67
N HIS A 179 2.19 -9.86 2.91
CA HIS A 179 2.65 -10.72 4.01
C HIS A 179 2.47 -10.07 5.38
N THR A 180 2.56 -8.76 5.40
CA THR A 180 2.55 -7.96 6.61
C THR A 180 1.20 -7.29 6.81
N ALA A 181 0.12 -7.70 6.16
CA ALA A 181 -1.19 -7.06 6.40
C ALA A 181 -1.55 -7.02 7.90
N ASN A 182 -2.17 -5.93 8.38
CA ASN A 182 -2.77 -5.95 9.71
C ASN A 182 -4.00 -6.85 9.72
N MET A 183 -4.80 -6.76 8.66
CA MET A 183 -6.03 -7.53 8.47
C MET A 183 -6.27 -7.78 6.98
N ALA A 184 -6.77 -8.96 6.63
CA ALA A 184 -7.33 -9.25 5.32
C ALA A 184 -8.68 -9.93 5.52
N PHE A 185 -9.75 -9.34 4.99
CA PHE A 185 -11.12 -9.82 5.15
C PHE A 185 -11.70 -10.23 3.80
N TRP A 186 -12.39 -11.36 3.79
CA TRP A 186 -13.17 -11.80 2.65
C TRP A 186 -14.54 -12.30 3.05
N PHE A 187 -15.45 -12.35 2.07
CA PHE A 187 -16.79 -12.84 2.29
C PHE A 187 -16.80 -14.36 2.28
N GLN A 188 -17.34 -14.96 3.33
CA GLN A 188 -17.75 -16.35 3.35
C GLN A 188 -19.27 -16.41 3.29
N GLY A 189 -19.79 -16.96 2.19
CA GLY A 189 -21.22 -17.27 2.07
C GLY A 189 -21.65 -18.39 3.01
N LYS A 190 -22.96 -18.49 3.25
CA LYS A 190 -23.56 -19.65 3.91
C LYS A 190 -23.50 -20.87 3.02
#